data_AF-A0A364JRV0-F1
#
_entry.id   AF-A0A364JRV0-F1
#
_cell.length_a   1.000
_cell.length_b   1.000
_cell.length_c   1.000
_cell.angle_alpha   90.00
_cell.angle_beta   90.00
_cell.angle_gamma   90.00
#
_symmetry.space_group_name_H-M   'P 1'
#
loop_
_entity.id
_entity.type
_entity.pdbx_description
1 polymer ?
#
loop_
_entity_poly.entity_id
_entity_poly.type
_entity_poly.pdbx_seq_one_letter_code
_entity_poly.pdbx_strand_id
1 'polypeptide(L)'
;MNIIRIVKIALALVFLGNTVLTAQAEIDGHGPDAWRVKGVSANDVLNARMGPGTNYPVIDTFAHNERNMQQITCVPFYTAAHYMAMTQTQIKALPPRWCLMRNKAMSKAGWVAQNYITPEGEESGSVMVSHQKPQEPDPYILKKGIDPVAQAQDLVREVYEREFQSENSVLPSAFDPTVARNYFTDDIVAWLASGNIGAHPLYGAQDFDGAISDPMPDPQQPMLRGMITINVDFTNFGKKQRAVFFLRADPSKPGAPLRIFRVEHDGWSYP
;
A
#
# COMPACT_ATOMS: atom_id res chain seq x y z
N MET A 1 -25.96 -89.95 -7.64
CA MET A 1 -24.60 -89.58 -7.21
C MET A 1 -24.12 -88.47 -8.13
N ASN A 2 -24.35 -87.22 -7.71
CA ASN A 2 -23.32 -86.17 -7.55
C ASN A 2 -22.72 -85.74 -8.90
N ILE A 3 -22.84 -84.51 -9.42
CA ILE A 3 -22.39 -83.18 -8.91
C ILE A 3 -22.19 -82.44 -10.27
N ILE A 4 -22.88 -81.37 -10.70
CA ILE A 4 -22.90 -79.99 -10.24
C ILE A 4 -23.87 -79.24 -11.18
N ARG A 5 -24.72 -78.41 -10.58
CA ARG A 5 -25.55 -77.42 -11.25
C ARG A 5 -24.68 -76.27 -11.77
N ILE A 6 -24.76 -75.94 -13.05
CA ILE A 6 -24.28 -74.64 -13.55
C ILE A 6 -25.49 -73.71 -13.64
N VAL A 7 -25.93 -73.21 -12.47
CA VAL A 7 -26.80 -72.05 -12.43
C VAL A 7 -25.90 -70.85 -12.62
N LYS A 8 -26.00 -70.18 -13.78
CA LYS A 8 -25.45 -68.84 -13.97
C LYS A 8 -26.25 -67.87 -13.12
N ILE A 9 -25.93 -67.78 -11.84
CA ILE A 9 -26.37 -66.65 -11.00
C ILE A 9 -25.48 -65.49 -11.41
N ALA A 10 -26.00 -64.63 -12.29
CA ALA A 10 -25.46 -63.30 -12.48
C ALA A 10 -25.70 -62.54 -11.17
N LEU A 11 -24.71 -62.56 -10.29
CA LEU A 11 -24.68 -61.69 -9.12
C LEU A 11 -24.42 -60.27 -9.64
N ALA A 12 -25.48 -59.55 -9.99
CA ALA A 12 -25.42 -58.11 -10.16
C ALA A 12 -25.17 -57.51 -8.77
N LEU A 13 -23.89 -57.42 -8.41
CA LEU A 13 -23.42 -56.55 -7.33
C LEU A 13 -23.73 -55.12 -7.76
N VAL A 14 -24.92 -54.64 -7.42
CA VAL A 14 -25.22 -53.22 -7.38
C VAL A 14 -24.41 -52.67 -6.20
N PHE A 15 -23.14 -52.38 -6.47
CA PHE A 15 -22.39 -51.43 -5.66
C PHE A 15 -23.14 -50.10 -5.83
N LEU A 16 -24.03 -49.78 -4.88
CA LEU A 16 -24.30 -48.40 -4.51
C LEU A 16 -22.99 -47.85 -3.94
N GLY A 17 -22.05 -47.57 -4.84
CA GLY A 17 -20.96 -46.67 -4.56
C GLY A 17 -21.62 -45.35 -4.22
N ASN A 18 -21.66 -45.05 -2.92
CA ASN A 18 -21.76 -43.69 -2.44
C ASN A 18 -20.62 -42.95 -3.13
N THR A 19 -20.92 -42.35 -4.28
CA THR A 19 -20.08 -41.33 -4.86
C THR A 19 -20.23 -40.17 -3.89
N VAL A 20 -19.36 -40.20 -2.87
CA VAL A 20 -19.00 -39.00 -2.17
C VAL A 20 -18.50 -38.09 -3.28
N LEU A 21 -19.37 -37.18 -3.73
CA LEU A 21 -18.94 -35.99 -4.45
C LEU A 21 -18.04 -35.28 -3.44
N THR A 22 -16.76 -35.66 -3.47
CA THR A 22 -15.71 -34.85 -2.91
C THR A 22 -15.79 -33.57 -3.71
N ALA A 23 -16.48 -32.57 -3.15
CA ALA A 23 -16.23 -31.20 -3.51
C ALA A 23 -14.74 -30.99 -3.25
N GLN A 24 -13.95 -31.20 -4.30
CA GLN A 24 -12.55 -30.82 -4.33
C GLN A 24 -12.60 -29.31 -4.27
N ALA A 25 -12.52 -28.76 -3.05
CA ALA A 25 -11.94 -27.44 -2.90
C ALA A 25 -10.52 -27.63 -3.44
N GLU A 26 -10.32 -27.24 -4.68
CA GLU A 26 -9.01 -27.07 -5.26
C GLU A 26 -8.32 -26.08 -4.32
N ILE A 27 -7.47 -26.58 -3.42
CA ILE A 27 -6.46 -25.76 -2.78
C ILE A 27 -5.35 -25.60 -3.83
N ASP A 28 -5.74 -25.02 -4.96
CA ASP A 28 -4.81 -24.22 -5.70
C ASP A 28 -4.44 -23.07 -4.74
N GLY A 29 -3.16 -22.74 -4.64
CA GLY A 29 -2.71 -21.60 -3.84
C GLY A 29 -3.26 -20.26 -4.34
N HIS A 30 -4.12 -20.30 -5.36
CA HIS A 30 -4.88 -19.23 -5.95
C HIS A 30 -6.25 -19.16 -5.25
N GLY A 31 -6.49 -18.08 -4.50
CA GLY A 31 -7.83 -17.79 -3.97
C GLY A 31 -8.87 -17.74 -5.10
N PRO A 32 -10.17 -17.74 -4.78
CA PRO A 32 -11.25 -17.96 -5.75
C PRO A 32 -11.09 -17.14 -7.04
N ASP A 33 -11.27 -17.81 -8.18
CA ASP A 33 -11.00 -17.27 -9.52
C ASP A 33 -11.86 -16.07 -9.90
N ALA A 34 -13.00 -15.90 -9.22
CA ALA A 34 -13.94 -14.80 -9.45
C ALA A 34 -14.57 -14.31 -8.14
N TRP A 35 -14.61 -12.99 -8.02
CA TRP A 35 -15.21 -12.25 -6.92
C TRP A 35 -16.33 -11.35 -7.42
N ARG A 36 -17.29 -11.08 -6.54
CA ARG A 36 -18.34 -10.08 -6.78
C ARG A 36 -18.49 -9.08 -5.64
N VAL A 37 -18.97 -7.89 -5.98
CA VAL A 37 -19.42 -6.90 -5.00
C VAL A 37 -20.65 -7.46 -4.26
N LYS A 38 -20.69 -7.26 -2.94
CA LYS A 38 -21.82 -7.58 -2.07
C LYS A 38 -22.11 -6.46 -1.09
N GLY A 39 -23.33 -6.41 -0.56
CA GLY A 39 -23.69 -5.49 0.53
C GLY A 39 -23.70 -4.00 0.16
N VAL A 40 -23.55 -3.68 -1.12
CA VAL A 40 -23.75 -2.34 -1.70
C VAL A 40 -25.17 -2.27 -2.26
N SER A 41 -25.86 -1.14 -2.15
CA SER A 41 -27.23 -0.99 -2.68
C SER A 41 -27.23 -0.86 -4.21
N ALA A 42 -28.36 -1.15 -4.88
CA ALA A 42 -28.47 -1.05 -6.34
C ALA A 42 -28.22 0.36 -6.91
N ASN A 43 -28.38 1.41 -6.10
CA ASN A 43 -28.17 2.80 -6.48
C ASN A 43 -26.83 3.36 -5.96
N ASP A 44 -25.93 2.49 -5.47
CA ASP A 44 -24.66 2.86 -4.88
C ASP A 44 -23.51 2.02 -5.49
N VAL A 45 -22.28 2.40 -5.17
CA VAL A 45 -21.07 1.78 -5.70
C VAL A 45 -20.08 1.41 -4.60
N LEU A 46 -19.31 0.36 -4.84
CA LEU A 46 -18.18 0.03 -3.99
C LEU A 46 -16.99 0.91 -4.37
N ASN A 47 -16.62 1.80 -3.46
CA ASN A 47 -15.43 2.63 -3.61
C ASN A 47 -14.14 1.78 -3.61
N ALA A 48 -13.40 1.85 -4.71
CA ALA A 48 -12.07 1.29 -4.85
C ALA A 48 -11.02 2.38 -4.61
N ARG A 49 -10.13 2.15 -3.66
CA ARG A 49 -9.24 3.17 -3.10
C ARG A 49 -7.79 2.91 -3.47
N MET A 50 -6.96 3.95 -3.39
CA MET A 50 -5.53 3.80 -3.67
C MET A 50 -4.79 2.88 -2.68
N GLY A 51 -5.29 2.80 -1.44
CA GLY A 51 -4.70 2.00 -0.37
C GLY A 51 -5.75 1.37 0.55
N PRO A 52 -5.31 0.46 1.43
CA PRO A 52 -6.16 -0.32 2.31
C PRO A 52 -6.69 0.53 3.48
N GLY A 53 -7.82 1.22 3.29
CA GLY A 53 -8.42 2.04 4.34
C GLY A 53 -9.40 3.08 3.80
N THR A 54 -10.32 3.53 4.65
CA THR A 54 -11.23 4.64 4.31
C THR A 54 -10.51 5.99 4.20
N ASN A 55 -9.29 6.10 4.74
CA ASN A 55 -8.47 7.31 4.69
C ASN A 55 -7.78 7.52 3.33
N TYR A 56 -7.76 6.50 2.46
CA TYR A 56 -7.21 6.61 1.11
C TYR A 56 -8.26 7.14 0.14
N PRO A 57 -7.89 7.96 -0.87
CA PRO A 57 -8.84 8.47 -1.84
C PRO A 57 -9.46 7.34 -2.66
N VAL A 58 -10.72 7.57 -3.08
CA VAL A 58 -11.40 6.73 -4.07
C VAL A 58 -10.80 7.03 -5.44
N ILE A 59 -10.25 6.02 -6.09
CA ILE A 59 -9.64 6.11 -7.43
C ILE A 59 -10.51 5.47 -8.51
N ASP A 60 -11.41 4.57 -8.11
CA ASP A 60 -12.34 3.90 -8.99
C ASP A 60 -13.58 3.43 -8.20
N THR A 61 -14.55 2.88 -8.91
CA THR A 61 -15.77 2.34 -8.34
C THR A 61 -16.15 1.04 -9.03
N PHE A 62 -16.51 0.04 -8.23
CA PHE A 62 -17.17 -1.16 -8.73
C PHE A 62 -18.68 -1.01 -8.56
N ALA A 63 -19.44 -1.32 -9.60
CA ALA A 63 -20.89 -1.24 -9.57
C ALA A 63 -21.49 -2.21 -8.54
N HIS A 64 -22.72 -1.94 -8.13
CA HIS A 64 -23.53 -2.92 -7.41
C HIS A 64 -23.52 -4.28 -8.13
N ASN A 65 -23.23 -5.34 -7.36
CA ASN A 65 -23.10 -6.71 -7.86
C ASN A 65 -22.13 -6.85 -9.05
N GLU A 66 -21.14 -5.97 -9.22
CA GLU A 66 -20.10 -6.16 -10.23
C GLU A 66 -19.39 -7.50 -9.98
N ARG A 67 -19.26 -8.29 -11.05
CA ARG A 67 -18.84 -9.70 -11.05
C ARG A 67 -17.54 -9.89 -11.82
N ASN A 68 -16.97 -11.09 -11.75
CA ASN A 68 -15.73 -11.46 -12.41
C ASN A 68 -14.56 -10.55 -12.02
N MET A 69 -14.57 -10.04 -10.78
CA MET A 69 -13.45 -9.31 -10.22
C MET A 69 -12.36 -10.28 -9.78
N GLN A 70 -11.12 -9.83 -9.81
CA GLN A 70 -9.95 -10.59 -9.38
C GLN A 70 -9.39 -9.96 -8.11
N GLN A 71 -9.17 -10.78 -7.08
CA GLN A 71 -8.44 -10.40 -5.88
C GLN A 71 -6.95 -10.60 -6.10
N ILE A 72 -6.18 -9.51 -6.00
CA ILE A 72 -4.72 -9.55 -6.17
C ILE A 72 -4.04 -9.86 -4.85
N THR A 73 -4.43 -9.17 -3.79
CA THR A 73 -3.91 -9.38 -2.43
C THR A 73 -4.83 -8.74 -1.40
N CYS A 74 -4.69 -9.10 -0.13
CA CYS A 74 -5.35 -8.42 0.98
C CYS A 74 -4.38 -8.10 2.11
N VAL A 75 -4.66 -7.02 2.82
CA VAL A 75 -3.89 -6.58 3.99
C VAL A 75 -4.81 -6.18 5.14
N PRO A 76 -4.32 -6.29 6.40
CA PRO A 76 -3.08 -6.96 6.78
C PRO A 76 -3.11 -8.47 6.47
N PHE A 77 -1.94 -9.00 6.13
CA PHE A 77 -1.79 -10.41 5.80
C PHE A 77 -1.71 -11.24 7.09
N TYR A 78 -2.54 -12.27 7.18
CA TYR A 78 -2.48 -13.30 8.21
C TYR A 78 -2.41 -14.66 7.52
N THR A 79 -1.48 -15.52 7.95
CA THR A 79 -1.47 -16.90 7.46
C THR A 79 -2.71 -17.64 7.95
N ALA A 80 -3.20 -18.63 7.19
CA ALA A 80 -4.35 -19.43 7.60
C ALA A 80 -4.11 -20.12 8.96
N ALA A 81 -2.91 -20.64 9.18
CA ALA A 81 -2.52 -21.25 10.45
C ALA A 81 -2.55 -20.23 11.62
N HIS A 82 -2.07 -19.01 11.40
CA HIS A 82 -2.11 -17.97 12.43
C HIS A 82 -3.53 -17.50 12.72
N TYR A 83 -4.37 -17.33 11.69
CA TYR A 83 -5.77 -16.95 11.85
C TYR A 83 -6.59 -18.03 12.58
N MET A 84 -6.40 -19.31 12.24
CA MET A 84 -7.10 -20.42 12.90
C MET A 84 -6.67 -20.64 14.36
N ALA A 85 -5.48 -20.17 14.74
CA ALA A 85 -5.00 -20.22 16.11
C ALA A 85 -5.53 -19.07 17.00
N MET A 86 -6.17 -18.05 16.42
CA MET A 86 -6.70 -16.91 17.18
C MET A 86 -8.02 -17.24 17.87
N THR A 87 -8.19 -16.70 19.07
CA THR A 87 -9.49 -16.67 19.77
C THR A 87 -10.46 -15.71 19.08
N GLN A 88 -11.76 -15.87 19.34
CA GLN A 88 -12.78 -14.98 18.78
C GLN A 88 -12.60 -13.50 19.18
N THR A 89 -12.07 -13.24 20.38
CA THR A 89 -11.76 -11.87 20.84
C THR A 89 -10.61 -11.27 20.04
N GLN A 90 -9.56 -12.05 19.77
CA GLN A 90 -8.44 -11.62 18.92
C GLN A 90 -8.91 -11.37 17.48
N ILE A 91 -9.76 -12.25 16.93
CA ILE A 91 -10.35 -12.07 15.59
C ILE A 91 -11.17 -10.77 15.53
N LYS A 92 -11.97 -10.46 16.55
CA LYS A 92 -12.75 -9.21 16.60
C LYS A 92 -11.89 -7.95 16.76
N ALA A 93 -10.70 -8.08 17.36
CA ALA A 93 -9.75 -6.99 17.52
C ALA A 93 -8.87 -6.78 16.29
N LEU A 94 -9.00 -7.63 15.26
CA LEU A 94 -8.24 -7.44 14.02
C LEU A 94 -8.64 -6.13 13.34
N PRO A 95 -7.67 -5.38 12.80
CA PRO A 95 -7.96 -4.21 11.99
C PRO A 95 -8.79 -4.62 10.76
N PRO A 96 -9.58 -3.68 10.20
CA PRO A 96 -10.35 -3.93 8.99
C PRO A 96 -9.46 -4.48 7.86
N ARG A 97 -9.91 -5.57 7.24
CA ARG A 97 -9.21 -6.18 6.10
C ARG A 97 -9.61 -5.49 4.81
N TRP A 98 -8.62 -5.19 3.98
CA TRP A 98 -8.78 -4.56 2.67
C TRP A 98 -8.14 -5.42 1.60
N CYS A 99 -8.74 -5.45 0.42
CA CYS A 99 -8.28 -6.27 -0.69
C CYS A 99 -8.10 -5.43 -1.95
N LEU A 100 -6.96 -5.56 -2.61
CA LEU A 100 -6.71 -4.97 -3.91
C LEU A 100 -7.45 -5.79 -4.95
N MET A 101 -8.47 -5.18 -5.54
CA MET A 101 -9.32 -5.78 -6.56
C MET A 101 -9.05 -5.15 -7.91
N ARG A 102 -9.29 -5.91 -8.98
CA ARG A 102 -9.37 -5.38 -10.34
C ARG A 102 -10.46 -6.07 -11.14
N ASN A 103 -10.98 -5.43 -12.17
CA ASN A 103 -11.85 -6.11 -13.12
C ASN A 103 -11.03 -6.93 -14.14
N LYS A 104 -11.69 -7.87 -14.83
CA LYS A 104 -11.05 -8.72 -15.84
C LYS A 104 -10.42 -7.94 -17.00
N ALA A 105 -10.99 -6.79 -17.35
CA ALA A 105 -10.49 -5.90 -18.40
C ALA A 105 -9.23 -5.11 -17.97
N MET A 106 -8.84 -5.17 -16.70
CA MET A 106 -7.77 -4.38 -16.09
C MET A 106 -7.97 -2.86 -16.22
N SER A 107 -9.17 -2.42 -16.59
CA SER A 107 -9.51 -1.01 -16.72
C SER A 107 -9.88 -0.37 -15.39
N LYS A 108 -10.18 -1.19 -14.37
CA LYS A 108 -10.49 -0.76 -13.01
C LYS A 108 -9.64 -1.52 -12.01
N ALA A 109 -9.08 -0.81 -11.04
CA ALA A 109 -8.38 -1.42 -9.91
C ALA A 109 -8.39 -0.51 -8.68
N GLY A 110 -8.38 -1.13 -7.50
CA GLY A 110 -8.22 -0.42 -6.24
C GLY A 110 -8.54 -1.29 -5.03
N TRP A 111 -8.13 -0.81 -3.87
CA TRP A 111 -8.39 -1.42 -2.57
C TRP A 111 -9.83 -1.20 -2.16
N VAL A 112 -10.54 -2.29 -1.91
CA VAL A 112 -11.90 -2.26 -1.36
C VAL A 112 -11.90 -2.90 0.01
N ALA A 113 -12.86 -2.51 0.85
CA ALA A 113 -13.04 -3.17 2.14
C ALA A 113 -13.54 -4.60 1.91
N GLN A 114 -12.89 -5.58 2.53
CA GLN A 114 -13.13 -7.01 2.28
C GLN A 114 -14.58 -7.43 2.58
N ASN A 115 -15.25 -6.74 3.50
CA ASN A 115 -16.65 -6.99 3.84
C ASN A 115 -17.63 -6.75 2.68
N TYR A 116 -17.23 -6.01 1.64
CA TYR A 116 -18.07 -5.72 0.46
C TYR A 116 -17.74 -6.58 -0.77
N ILE A 117 -16.90 -7.59 -0.61
CA ILE A 117 -16.60 -8.54 -1.69
C ILE A 117 -16.80 -9.97 -1.20
N THR A 118 -17.22 -10.84 -2.10
CA THR A 118 -17.46 -12.24 -1.79
C THR A 118 -17.08 -13.09 -2.99
N PRO A 119 -16.55 -14.32 -2.77
CA PRO A 119 -16.37 -15.26 -3.86
C PRO A 119 -17.69 -15.48 -4.59
N GLU A 120 -17.65 -15.60 -5.91
CA GLU A 120 -18.83 -15.99 -6.64
C GLU A 120 -19.23 -17.42 -6.24
N GLY A 121 -20.43 -17.55 -5.64
CA GLY A 121 -20.95 -18.81 -5.09
C GLY A 121 -21.51 -18.70 -3.67
N GLU A 122 -21.19 -17.64 -2.92
CA GLU A 122 -21.65 -17.45 -1.52
C GLU A 122 -22.52 -16.20 -1.34
N GLU A 123 -23.70 -16.31 -0.71
CA GLU A 123 -24.66 -15.20 -0.44
C GLU A 123 -24.32 -14.42 0.84
N SER A 124 -24.83 -13.18 1.03
CA SER A 124 -24.36 -12.27 2.09
C SER A 124 -25.38 -11.25 2.61
N GLY A 125 -25.16 -10.75 3.85
CA GLY A 125 -25.83 -9.61 4.52
C GLY A 125 -24.86 -8.47 4.94
N SER A 126 -25.41 -7.28 5.28
CA SER A 126 -24.81 -5.91 5.14
C SER A 126 -24.83 -5.02 6.41
N VAL A 127 -23.95 -3.96 6.56
CA VAL A 127 -24.14 -2.70 7.38
C VAL A 127 -23.15 -1.51 7.04
N MET A 128 -23.54 -0.22 7.34
CA MET A 128 -23.03 1.14 6.92
C MET A 128 -22.12 1.97 7.91
N VAL A 129 -21.54 3.16 7.49
CA VAL A 129 -20.72 4.14 8.31
C VAL A 129 -20.85 5.67 7.90
N SER A 130 -20.52 6.64 8.80
CA SER A 130 -20.66 8.13 8.79
C SER A 130 -19.33 8.98 8.69
N HIS A 131 -19.38 10.34 8.50
CA HIS A 131 -18.35 11.32 8.00
C HIS A 131 -17.91 12.49 8.96
N GLN A 132 -16.76 13.18 8.70
CA GLN A 132 -16.35 14.50 9.28
C GLN A 132 -15.39 15.40 8.40
N LYS A 133 -15.24 16.73 8.72
CA LYS A 133 -14.90 17.96 7.89
C LYS A 133 -13.40 18.33 7.59
N PRO A 134 -13.08 19.29 6.65
CA PRO A 134 -11.73 19.50 6.03
C PRO A 134 -10.87 20.73 6.45
N GLN A 135 -9.53 20.63 6.26
CA GLN A 135 -8.41 21.59 6.49
C GLN A 135 -7.77 22.04 5.14
N GLU A 136 -7.07 23.19 5.08
CA GLU A 136 -6.43 23.71 3.85
C GLU A 136 -5.48 22.69 3.17
N PRO A 137 -5.39 22.68 1.83
CA PRO A 137 -4.76 21.57 1.10
C PRO A 137 -3.23 21.65 1.17
N ASP A 138 -2.62 20.63 1.77
CA ASP A 138 -1.18 20.43 1.75
C ASP A 138 -0.66 20.33 0.29
N PRO A 139 0.41 21.08 -0.08
CA PRO A 139 0.86 21.21 -1.47
C PRO A 139 1.39 19.90 -2.05
N TYR A 140 1.79 18.96 -1.20
CA TYR A 140 2.29 17.64 -1.58
C TYR A 140 1.22 16.55 -1.49
N ILE A 141 -0.05 16.92 -1.34
CA ILE A 141 -1.17 16.01 -1.61
C ILE A 141 -1.07 15.59 -3.07
N LEU A 142 -1.07 14.27 -3.30
CA LEU A 142 -1.07 13.70 -4.64
C LEU A 142 -2.36 14.11 -5.35
N LYS A 143 -2.24 14.90 -6.41
CA LYS A 143 -3.39 15.33 -7.23
C LYS A 143 -3.54 14.41 -8.43
N LYS A 144 -4.79 14.14 -8.81
CA LYS A 144 -5.11 13.34 -9.99
C LYS A 144 -4.47 13.97 -11.25
N GLY A 145 -3.73 13.17 -12.01
CA GLY A 145 -3.08 13.60 -13.25
C GLY A 145 -1.70 14.26 -13.09
N ILE A 146 -1.19 14.39 -11.86
CA ILE A 146 0.19 14.81 -11.61
C ILE A 146 1.06 13.56 -11.43
N ASP A 147 2.23 13.55 -12.07
CA ASP A 147 3.23 12.49 -11.89
C ASP A 147 3.79 12.53 -10.45
N PRO A 148 3.57 11.47 -9.64
CA PRO A 148 4.09 11.41 -8.27
C PRO A 148 5.61 11.55 -8.20
N VAL A 149 6.32 11.04 -9.22
CA VAL A 149 7.79 11.10 -9.25
C VAL A 149 8.26 12.54 -9.46
N ALA A 150 7.63 13.28 -10.38
CA ALA A 150 7.89 14.71 -10.56
C ALA A 150 7.56 15.51 -9.28
N GLN A 151 6.44 15.23 -8.62
CA GLN A 151 6.08 15.91 -7.36
C GLN A 151 7.06 15.59 -6.22
N ALA A 152 7.60 14.37 -6.17
CA ALA A 152 8.65 13.99 -5.22
C ALA A 152 9.99 14.69 -5.52
N GLN A 153 10.36 14.82 -6.80
CA GLN A 153 11.52 15.59 -7.22
C GLN A 153 11.39 17.06 -6.81
N ASP A 154 10.20 17.66 -7.01
CA ASP A 154 9.91 19.03 -6.57
C ASP A 154 9.99 19.18 -5.05
N LEU A 155 9.48 18.20 -4.29
CA LEU A 155 9.59 18.20 -2.83
C LEU A 155 11.06 18.19 -2.37
N VAL A 156 11.88 17.30 -2.94
CA VAL A 156 13.32 17.27 -2.60
C VAL A 156 14.01 18.57 -3.01
N ARG A 157 13.68 19.14 -4.17
CA ARG A 157 14.21 20.44 -4.60
C ARG A 157 13.89 21.56 -3.61
N GLU A 158 12.63 21.66 -3.20
CA GLU A 158 12.18 22.65 -2.21
C GLU A 158 12.92 22.51 -0.87
N VAL A 159 13.23 21.29 -0.43
CA VAL A 159 14.03 21.07 0.79
C VAL A 159 15.42 21.69 0.65
N TYR A 160 16.11 21.48 -0.47
CA TYR A 160 17.42 22.10 -0.73
C TYR A 160 17.32 23.63 -0.88
N GLU A 161 16.34 24.12 -1.63
CA GLU A 161 16.13 25.55 -1.84
C GLU A 161 15.85 26.27 -0.51
N ARG A 162 15.04 25.67 0.35
CA ARG A 162 14.72 26.23 1.66
C ARG A 162 15.91 26.23 2.60
N GLU A 163 16.71 25.16 2.60
CA GLU A 163 17.92 25.13 3.40
C GLU A 163 18.91 26.21 2.96
N PHE A 164 19.15 26.33 1.66
CA PHE A 164 19.98 27.38 1.11
C PHE A 164 19.47 28.77 1.49
N GLN A 165 18.15 29.01 1.44
CA GLN A 165 17.57 30.28 1.89
C GLN A 165 17.74 30.50 3.39
N SER A 166 17.59 29.47 4.22
CA SER A 166 17.79 29.53 5.67
C SER A 166 19.23 29.89 6.02
N GLU A 167 20.22 29.22 5.42
CA GLU A 167 21.65 29.50 5.62
C GLU A 167 22.02 30.96 5.27
N ASN A 168 21.28 31.57 4.34
CA ASN A 168 21.51 32.93 3.85
C ASN A 168 20.52 33.98 4.40
N SER A 169 19.64 33.62 5.35
CA SER A 169 18.61 34.54 5.86
C SER A 169 18.16 34.20 7.30
N VAL A 170 17.05 34.80 7.73
CA VAL A 170 16.39 34.50 9.02
C VAL A 170 15.25 33.49 8.88
N LEU A 171 15.03 32.95 7.68
CA LEU A 171 13.99 31.95 7.44
C LEU A 171 14.34 30.64 8.14
N PRO A 172 13.34 29.92 8.67
CA PRO A 172 13.58 28.62 9.29
C PRO A 172 14.01 27.59 8.24
N SER A 173 15.03 26.82 8.62
CA SER A 173 15.54 25.63 7.91
C SER A 173 14.43 24.64 7.60
N ALA A 174 14.60 23.85 6.53
CA ALA A 174 13.72 22.72 6.25
C ALA A 174 13.73 21.68 7.39
N PHE A 175 14.80 21.65 8.18
CA PHE A 175 15.02 20.76 9.32
C PHE A 175 14.55 21.33 10.67
N ASP A 176 14.07 22.58 10.70
CA ASP A 176 13.44 23.13 11.90
C ASP A 176 12.18 22.30 12.22
N PRO A 177 12.01 21.73 13.43
CA PRO A 177 10.86 20.89 13.76
C PRO A 177 9.48 21.55 13.56
N THR A 178 9.42 22.88 13.56
CA THR A 178 8.18 23.66 13.29
C THR A 178 7.80 23.65 11.81
N VAL A 179 8.77 23.41 10.91
CA VAL A 179 8.62 23.40 9.45
C VAL A 179 8.71 21.99 8.87
N ALA A 180 9.58 21.15 9.44
CA ALA A 180 9.99 19.84 8.93
C ALA A 180 8.80 18.90 8.63
N ARG A 181 7.68 19.04 9.36
CA ARG A 181 6.44 18.25 9.14
C ARG A 181 5.82 18.41 7.75
N ASN A 182 6.20 19.45 7.01
CA ASN A 182 5.78 19.71 5.64
C ASN A 182 6.52 18.83 4.61
N TYR A 183 7.71 18.33 4.96
CA TYR A 183 8.60 17.62 4.04
C TYR A 183 8.87 16.18 4.49
N PHE A 184 8.91 15.97 5.79
CA PHE A 184 9.35 14.73 6.41
C PHE A 184 8.24 14.04 7.21
N THR A 185 8.34 12.72 7.37
CA THR A 185 7.47 11.94 8.26
C THR A 185 7.77 12.23 9.73
N ASP A 186 6.84 11.88 10.62
CA ASP A 186 6.92 12.26 12.04
C ASP A 186 8.11 11.62 12.79
N ASP A 187 8.62 10.48 12.32
CA ASP A 187 9.85 9.84 12.81
C ASP A 187 11.10 10.69 12.53
N ILE A 188 11.23 11.24 11.32
CA ILE A 188 12.32 12.18 11.00
C ILE A 188 12.20 13.42 11.86
N VAL A 189 10.99 13.98 11.99
CA VAL A 189 10.75 15.18 12.78
C VAL A 189 11.10 14.94 14.25
N ALA A 190 10.76 13.77 14.79
CA ALA A 190 11.16 13.38 16.14
C ALA A 190 12.68 13.21 16.27
N TRP A 191 13.35 12.65 15.25
CA TRP A 191 14.81 12.55 15.22
C TRP A 191 15.47 13.93 15.20
N LEU A 192 15.02 14.84 14.33
CA LEU A 192 15.52 16.22 14.26
C LEU A 192 15.36 16.93 15.61
N ALA A 193 14.19 16.79 16.25
CA ALA A 193 13.91 17.39 17.55
C ALA A 193 14.74 16.78 18.70
N SER A 194 15.33 15.59 18.52
CA SER A 194 16.18 14.97 19.54
C SER A 194 17.54 15.66 19.68
N GLY A 195 17.96 16.46 18.70
CA GLY A 195 19.27 17.11 18.67
C GLY A 195 20.44 16.15 18.41
N ASN A 196 20.18 14.85 18.19
CA ASN A 196 21.20 13.85 17.86
C ASN A 196 21.57 13.87 16.37
N ILE A 197 21.95 15.06 15.88
CA ILE A 197 22.34 15.30 14.49
C ILE A 197 23.87 15.35 14.45
N GLY A 198 24.50 14.26 14.01
CA GLY A 198 25.96 14.13 13.95
C GLY A 198 26.60 14.60 12.64
N ALA A 199 25.77 14.97 11.65
CA ALA A 199 26.15 15.47 10.33
C ALA A 199 24.98 16.25 9.74
N HIS A 200 25.26 17.22 8.85
CA HIS A 200 24.22 17.99 8.19
C HIS A 200 23.30 17.06 7.37
N PRO A 201 21.96 17.08 7.57
CA PRO A 201 21.05 16.11 6.96
C PRO A 201 21.09 16.08 5.41
N LEU A 202 21.38 17.20 4.74
CA LEU A 202 21.48 17.24 3.26
C LEU A 202 22.82 16.81 2.69
N TYR A 203 23.90 16.92 3.46
CA TYR A 203 25.26 16.78 2.94
C TYR A 203 25.96 15.54 3.51
N GLY A 204 25.45 14.96 4.59
CA GLY A 204 26.08 13.84 5.27
C GLY A 204 27.46 14.18 5.83
N ALA A 205 27.73 15.46 6.10
CA ALA A 205 29.01 15.97 6.55
C ALA A 205 28.82 17.14 7.54
N GLN A 206 29.86 17.44 8.32
CA GLN A 206 29.86 18.59 9.24
C GLN A 206 30.00 19.92 8.49
N ASP A 207 30.73 19.92 7.38
CA ASP A 207 30.98 21.08 6.54
C ASP A 207 30.68 20.74 5.08
N PHE A 208 30.32 21.75 4.31
CA PHE A 208 30.04 21.65 2.88
C PHE A 208 30.81 22.73 2.10
N ASP A 209 31.59 22.30 1.11
CA ASP A 209 32.22 23.16 0.11
C ASP A 209 32.14 22.49 -1.26
N GLY A 210 31.26 23.00 -2.11
CA GLY A 210 31.16 22.59 -3.49
C GLY A 210 29.81 22.88 -4.11
N ALA A 211 29.31 21.93 -4.91
CA ALA A 211 28.15 22.15 -5.75
C ALA A 211 27.20 20.95 -5.71
N ILE A 212 25.91 21.25 -5.73
CA ILE A 212 24.81 20.30 -5.66
C ILE A 212 24.16 20.26 -7.04
N SER A 213 23.88 19.06 -7.57
CA SER A 213 23.12 18.90 -8.79
C SER A 213 21.63 19.03 -8.53
N ASP A 214 20.85 19.21 -9.59
CA ASP A 214 19.41 19.04 -9.49
C ASP A 214 19.04 17.64 -8.96
N PRO A 215 18.01 17.51 -8.12
CA PRO A 215 17.47 16.22 -7.73
C PRO A 215 16.94 15.48 -8.96
N MET A 216 17.26 14.20 -9.07
CA MET A 216 16.87 13.35 -10.20
C MET A 216 16.21 12.08 -9.68
N PRO A 217 15.08 11.63 -10.25
CA PRO A 217 14.54 10.32 -9.95
C PRO A 217 15.56 9.22 -10.22
N ASP A 218 15.48 8.12 -9.46
CA ASP A 218 16.33 6.97 -9.74
C ASP A 218 16.16 6.51 -11.20
N PRO A 219 17.25 6.37 -11.98
CA PRO A 219 17.14 6.16 -13.42
C PRO A 219 16.69 4.75 -13.81
N GLN A 220 16.80 3.77 -12.90
CA GLN A 220 16.33 2.41 -13.17
C GLN A 220 14.96 2.15 -12.57
N GLN A 221 14.73 2.67 -11.36
CA GLN A 221 13.55 2.39 -10.57
C GLN A 221 13.14 3.63 -9.77
N PRO A 222 12.61 4.66 -10.45
CA PRO A 222 12.22 5.91 -9.79
C PRO A 222 11.08 5.68 -8.78
N MET A 223 10.27 4.63 -9.00
CA MET A 223 9.23 4.22 -8.06
C MET A 223 9.11 2.69 -8.01
N LEU A 224 9.05 2.14 -6.79
CA LEU A 224 8.77 0.72 -6.52
C LEU A 224 7.76 0.59 -5.38
N ARG A 225 6.61 -0.02 -5.66
CA ARG A 225 5.55 -0.30 -4.66
C ARG A 225 5.12 0.95 -3.88
N GLY A 226 5.05 2.11 -4.55
CA GLY A 226 4.65 3.39 -3.96
C GLY A 226 5.74 4.11 -3.16
N MET A 227 6.93 3.52 -3.05
CA MET A 227 8.15 4.22 -2.61
C MET A 227 8.80 4.87 -3.84
N ILE A 228 9.13 6.15 -3.74
CA ILE A 228 9.80 6.93 -4.77
C ILE A 228 11.23 7.20 -4.31
N THR A 229 12.19 7.03 -5.21
CA THR A 229 13.60 7.25 -4.93
C THR A 229 14.10 8.43 -5.73
N ILE A 230 14.63 9.45 -5.04
CA ILE A 230 15.24 10.63 -5.65
C ILE A 230 16.72 10.68 -5.23
N ASN A 231 17.59 10.77 -6.23
CA ASN A 231 19.03 10.91 -6.06
C ASN A 231 19.44 12.38 -6.20
N VAL A 232 20.31 12.86 -5.32
CA VAL A 232 20.94 14.17 -5.44
C VAL A 232 22.45 13.95 -5.43
N ASP A 233 23.09 14.22 -6.57
CA ASP A 233 24.54 14.15 -6.69
C ASP A 233 25.14 15.49 -6.28
N PHE A 234 26.28 15.45 -5.58
CA PHE A 234 26.99 16.66 -5.23
C PHE A 234 28.49 16.43 -5.14
N THR A 235 29.24 17.53 -5.18
CA THR A 235 30.67 17.54 -4.90
C THR A 235 30.87 18.25 -3.57
N ASN A 236 31.56 17.60 -2.63
CA ASN A 236 31.97 18.19 -1.36
C ASN A 236 33.49 18.02 -1.20
N PHE A 237 34.23 19.12 -1.04
CA PHE A 237 35.69 19.14 -1.01
C PHE A 237 36.34 18.35 -2.18
N GLY A 238 35.78 18.53 -3.38
CA GLY A 238 36.26 17.85 -4.60
C GLY A 238 35.91 16.36 -4.71
N LYS A 239 35.21 15.78 -3.73
CA LYS A 239 34.76 14.39 -3.77
C LYS A 239 33.31 14.32 -4.22
N LYS A 240 33.01 13.44 -5.17
CA LYS A 240 31.64 13.13 -5.57
C LYS A 240 30.96 12.31 -4.49
N GLN A 241 29.74 12.70 -4.14
CA GLN A 241 28.89 12.05 -3.16
C GLN A 241 27.44 12.06 -3.67
N ARG A 242 26.60 11.22 -3.06
CA ARG A 242 25.17 11.14 -3.36
C ARG A 242 24.36 11.07 -2.08
N ALA A 243 23.28 11.85 -2.05
CA ALA A 243 22.17 11.65 -1.12
C ALA A 243 21.03 10.93 -1.84
N VAL A 244 20.45 9.92 -1.19
CA VAL A 244 19.30 9.16 -1.70
C VAL A 244 18.11 9.40 -0.79
N PHE A 245 17.07 10.03 -1.32
CA PHE A 245 15.84 10.34 -0.61
C PHE A 245 14.79 9.30 -0.97
N PHE A 246 14.16 8.74 0.07
CA PHE A 246 13.03 7.83 -0.10
C PHE A 246 11.77 8.52 0.36
N LEU A 247 10.81 8.61 -0.55
CA LEU A 247 9.53 9.28 -0.34
C LEU A 247 8.39 8.29 -0.49
N ARG A 248 7.31 8.54 0.26
CA ARG A 248 6.04 7.84 0.09
C ARG A 248 4.89 8.73 0.56
N ALA A 249 3.67 8.39 0.18
CA ALA A 249 2.49 8.98 0.78
C ALA A 249 2.46 8.67 2.28
N ASP A 250 2.25 9.68 3.12
CA ASP A 250 2.19 9.54 4.57
C ASP A 250 0.73 9.46 5.06
N PRO A 251 0.20 8.24 5.32
CA PRO A 251 -1.20 8.07 5.70
C PRO A 251 -1.50 8.55 7.13
N SER A 252 -0.49 8.93 7.91
CA SER A 252 -0.70 9.55 9.22
C SER A 252 -1.20 11.01 9.10
N LYS A 253 -1.03 11.63 7.92
CA LYS A 253 -1.40 13.02 7.64
C LYS A 253 -2.65 13.10 6.75
N PRO A 254 -3.54 14.09 6.95
CA PRO A 254 -4.71 14.29 6.10
C PRO A 254 -4.31 14.45 4.62
N GLY A 255 -5.00 13.73 3.72
CA GLY A 255 -4.71 13.76 2.28
C GLY A 255 -3.52 12.91 1.84
N ALA A 256 -2.87 12.20 2.78
CA ALA A 256 -1.72 11.33 2.55
C ALA A 256 -0.64 11.96 1.65
N PRO A 257 -0.14 13.15 2.00
CA PRO A 257 0.81 13.87 1.17
C PRO A 257 2.14 13.11 1.08
N LEU A 258 2.91 13.36 0.01
CA LEU A 258 4.27 12.81 -0.10
C LEU A 258 5.13 13.35 1.03
N ARG A 259 5.90 12.45 1.67
CA ARG A 259 6.89 12.76 2.68
C ARG A 259 8.13 11.93 2.49
N ILE A 260 9.28 12.54 2.76
CA ILE A 260 10.55 11.84 2.92
C ILE A 260 10.46 11.05 4.24
N PHE A 261 10.77 9.76 4.18
CA PHE A 261 10.76 8.86 5.36
C PHE A 261 12.10 8.16 5.59
N ARG A 262 13.08 8.44 4.73
CA ARG A 262 14.47 7.98 4.83
C ARG A 262 15.35 8.82 3.94
N VAL A 263 16.56 9.12 4.43
CA VAL A 263 17.64 9.65 3.60
C VAL A 263 18.91 8.85 3.87
N GLU A 264 19.61 8.51 2.79
CA GLU A 264 20.87 7.80 2.82
C GLU A 264 21.98 8.64 2.19
N HIS A 265 23.14 8.60 2.82
CA HIS A 265 24.42 9.14 2.37
C HIS A 265 25.45 7.99 2.35
N ASP A 266 26.64 8.24 1.82
CA ASP A 266 27.73 7.26 1.86
C ASP A 266 28.15 6.93 3.31
N GLY A 267 27.69 5.79 3.81
CA GLY A 267 28.03 5.28 5.15
C GLY A 267 27.21 5.85 6.31
N TRP A 268 26.20 6.67 6.03
CA TRP A 268 25.30 7.24 7.04
C TRP A 268 23.87 7.32 6.52
N SER A 269 22.88 7.14 7.41
CA SER A 269 21.47 7.23 7.04
C SER A 269 20.65 7.66 8.25
N TYR A 270 19.52 8.31 8.01
CA TYR A 270 18.53 8.61 9.02
C TYR A 270 17.11 8.20 8.56
N PRO A 271 16.20 7.88 9.50
CA PRO A 271 14.78 7.82 9.22
C PRO A 271 14.37 9.18 8.71
#